data_AF-A0A0K2VJU6-F1
#
_entry.id   AF-A0A0K2VJU6-F1
#
_cell.length_a   1.000
_cell.length_b   1.000
_cell.length_c   1.000
_cell.angle_alpha   90.00
_cell.angle_beta   90.00
_cell.angle_gamma   90.00
#
_symmetry.space_group_name_H-M   'P 1'
#
loop_
_entity.id
_entity.type
_entity.pdbx_description
1 polymer ?
#
loop_
_entity_poly.entity_id
_entity_poly.type
_entity_poly.pdbx_seq_one_letter_code
_entity_poly.pdbx_strand_id
1 'polypeptide(L)' 'MMNLGETLTSEEITSMIEEADIDGDGQINYEEFYNMMTSTR' A
#
# COMPACT_ATOMS: atom_id res chain seq x y z
N MET A 1 11.64 -3.46 -9.63
CA MET A 1 10.26 -3.55 -10.12
C MET A 1 9.59 -4.69 -9.38
N MET A 2 8.77 -4.38 -8.39
CA MET A 2 7.95 -5.39 -7.71
C MET A 2 6.80 -5.76 -8.66
N ASN A 3 6.73 -7.01 -9.07
CA ASN A 3 5.62 -7.51 -9.89
C ASN A 3 4.47 -7.87 -8.95
N LEU A 4 3.29 -7.25 -9.11
CA LEU A 4 2.05 -7.70 -8.47
C LEU A 4 1.75 -9.14 -8.94
N GLY A 5 2.19 -10.13 -8.18
CA GLY A 5 2.12 -11.54 -8.55
C GLY A 5 3.24 -12.41 -7.96
N GLU A 6 4.36 -11.82 -7.51
CA GLU A 6 5.28 -12.51 -6.60
C GLU A 6 4.70 -12.52 -5.18
N THR A 7 4.91 -13.60 -4.44
CA THR A 7 4.52 -13.69 -3.03
C THR A 7 5.33 -12.68 -2.22
N LEU A 8 4.81 -11.47 -2.11
CA LEU A 8 5.31 -10.47 -1.17
C LEU A 8 5.22 -11.09 0.21
N THR A 9 6.33 -11.03 0.95
CA THR A 9 6.32 -11.49 2.34
C THR A 9 5.38 -10.58 3.15
N SER A 10 4.83 -11.12 4.23
CA SER A 10 3.97 -10.36 5.13
C SER A 10 4.61 -9.03 5.55
N GLU A 11 5.94 -9.02 5.72
CA GLU A 11 6.72 -7.83 6.06
C GLU A 11 6.74 -6.77 4.95
N GLU A 12 6.86 -7.18 3.68
CA GLU A 12 6.79 -6.23 2.55
C GLU A 12 5.37 -5.68 2.37
N ILE A 13 4.34 -6.50 2.59
CA ILE A 13 2.94 -6.05 2.58
C ILE A 13 2.71 -5.06 3.71
N THR A 14 3.18 -5.35 4.92
CA THR A 14 3.07 -4.44 6.06
C THR A 14 3.76 -3.12 5.76
N SER A 15 4.98 -3.15 5.21
CA SER A 15 5.69 -1.91 4.85
C SER A 15 4.96 -1.11 3.77
N MET A 16 4.34 -1.78 2.79
CA MET A 16 3.51 -1.10 1.77
C MET A 16 2.24 -0.50 2.37
N ILE A 17 1.63 -1.17 3.34
CA ILE A 17 0.44 -0.69 4.04
C ILE A 17 0.82 0.51 4.90
N GLU A 18 1.88 0.42 5.70
CA GLU A 18 2.36 1.53 6.55
C GLU A 18 2.77 2.77 5.74
N GLU A 19 3.28 2.61 4.50
CA GLU A 19 3.58 3.75 3.63
C GLU A 19 2.33 4.38 2.99
N ALA A 20 1.23 3.63 2.87
CA ALA A 20 0.01 4.07 2.21
C ALA A 20 -1.12 4.45 3.17
N ASP A 21 -1.06 3.96 4.40
CA ASP A 21 -1.93 4.28 5.53
C ASP A 21 -1.60 5.69 6.03
N ILE A 22 -2.43 6.66 5.65
CA ILE A 22 -2.23 8.07 5.96
C ILE A 22 -2.83 8.40 7.32
N ASP A 23 -3.89 7.70 7.71
CA ASP A 23 -4.62 7.93 8.96
C ASP A 23 -4.10 7.10 10.14
N GLY A 24 -3.29 6.07 9.89
CA GLY A 24 -2.63 5.23 10.87
C GLY A 24 -3.56 4.20 11.53
N ASP A 25 -4.68 3.85 10.89
CA ASP A 25 -5.64 2.87 11.41
C ASP A 25 -5.23 1.40 11.12
N GLY A 26 -4.14 1.20 10.37
CA GLY A 26 -3.59 -0.09 10.00
C GLY A 26 -4.34 -0.75 8.83
N GLN A 27 -5.23 -0.03 8.15
CA GLN A 27 -5.99 -0.45 6.99
C GLN A 27 -5.83 0.59 5.87
N ILE A 28 -6.17 0.18 4.65
CA ILE A 28 -6.20 1.10 3.51
C ILE A 28 -7.66 1.30 3.14
N ASN A 29 -8.16 2.51 3.36
CA ASN A 29 -9.49 2.91 2.94
C ASN A 29 -9.52 3.26 1.44
N TYR A 30 -10.72 3.49 0.90
CA TYR A 30 -10.89 3.77 -0.53
C TYR A 30 -10.11 5.01 -0.99
N GLU A 31 -10.05 6.06 -0.17
CA GLU A 31 -9.38 7.31 -0.50
C GLU A 31 -7.86 7.14 -0.50
N GLU A 32 -7.32 6.40 0.46
CA GLU A 32 -5.90 6.05 0.54
C GLU A 32 -5.48 5.17 -0.64
N PHE A 33 -6.29 4.18 -1.00
CA PHE A 33 -6.05 3.35 -2.18
C PHE A 33 -6.09 4.16 -3.47
N TYR A 34 -7.04 5.08 -3.59
CA TYR A 34 -7.14 5.98 -4.73
C TYR A 34 -5.93 6.91 -4.83
N ASN A 35 -5.49 7.49 -3.70
CA ASN A 35 -4.30 8.33 -3.63
C ASN A 35 -3.03 7.52 -3.96
N MET A 36 -2.90 6.28 -3.47
CA MET A 36 -1.80 5.39 -3.82
C MET A 36 -1.74 5.14 -5.34
N MET A 37 -2.87 4.85 -5.98
CA MET A 37 -2.91 4.61 -7.42
C MET A 37 -2.73 5.87 -8.27
N THR A 38 -3.09 7.04 -7.76
CA THR A 38 -3.04 8.30 -8.50
C THR A 38 -1.81 9.17 -8.23
N SER A 39 -1.11 8.97 -7.10
CA SER A 39 0.14 9.66 -6.76
C SER A 39 1.35 9.21 -7.59
N THR A 40 1.25 8.14 -8.38
CA THR A 40 2.33 7.70 -9.30
C THR A 40 2.37 8.57 -10.57
N ARG A 41 2.47 9.90 -10.44
CA ARG A 41 2.74 10.83 -11.56
C ARG A 41 4.18 11.30 -11.58
#